data_AF-A0AAU4FPQ0-F1
#
_entry.id   AF-A0AAU4FPQ0-F1
#
_cell.length_a   1.000
_cell.length_b   1.000
_cell.length_c   1.000
_cell.angle_alpha   90.00
_cell.angle_beta   90.00
_cell.angle_gamma   90.00
#
_symmetry.space_group_name_H-M   'P 1'
#
loop_
_entity.id
_entity.type
_entity.pdbx_description
1 polymer ?
#
loop_
_entity_poly.entity_id
_entity_poly.type
_entity_poly.pdbx_seq_one_letter_code
_entity_poly.pdbx_strand_id
1 'polypeptide(L)'
;MRVSPSRRARWIIPVVVLLAVAAAVVGVVVSRSSGAHNGTADRPPPLGSPAAGVQRLTVIPVGNPSDPTGGVTLADGTKVGLGLLKRYDGTAPHTARIDVLVGGDTGKAHFHTVRQGDTITDYGVTIKILRIWRVGDPAHDAVDVRAEPVAS
;
A
#
# COMPACT_ATOMS: atom_id res chain seq x y z
N MET A 1 31.42 -14.41 -71.28
CA MET A 1 31.51 -14.85 -69.87
C MET A 1 30.26 -14.40 -69.13
N ARG A 2 29.38 -15.31 -68.70
CA ARG A 2 28.18 -14.99 -67.88
C ARG A 2 28.53 -15.25 -66.42
N VAL A 3 28.44 -14.23 -65.57
CA VAL A 3 28.60 -14.36 -64.13
C VAL A 3 27.26 -14.81 -63.54
N SER A 4 27.23 -16.01 -62.95
CA SER A 4 26.06 -16.55 -62.25
C SER A 4 25.75 -15.75 -60.99
N PRO A 5 24.49 -15.33 -60.75
CA PRO A 5 24.11 -14.75 -59.47
C PRO A 5 24.16 -15.82 -58.37
N SER A 6 24.95 -15.53 -57.34
CA SER A 6 25.21 -16.40 -56.20
C SER A 6 23.93 -16.66 -55.40
N ARG A 7 23.59 -17.96 -55.24
CA ARG A 7 22.42 -18.47 -54.49
C ARG A 7 22.45 -18.20 -52.97
N ARG A 8 23.31 -17.29 -52.48
CA ARG A 8 23.51 -17.06 -51.04
C ARG A 8 22.61 -15.97 -50.44
N ALA A 9 21.95 -15.15 -51.26
CA ALA A 9 21.13 -14.04 -50.77
C ALA A 9 19.71 -14.43 -50.29
N ARG A 10 19.25 -15.65 -50.56
CA ARG A 10 17.84 -16.04 -50.35
C ARG A 10 17.47 -16.41 -48.90
N TRP A 11 18.44 -16.63 -48.02
CA TRP A 11 18.20 -17.06 -46.63
C TRP A 11 18.32 -15.95 -45.59
N ILE A 12 18.82 -14.77 -45.97
CA ILE A 12 19.04 -13.65 -45.04
C ILE A 12 17.72 -12.92 -44.75
N ILE A 13 16.86 -12.80 -45.76
CA ILE A 13 15.58 -12.09 -45.70
C ILE A 13 14.64 -12.66 -44.62
N PRO A 14 14.38 -13.98 -44.53
CA PRO A 14 13.47 -14.51 -43.51
C PRO A 14 14.01 -14.34 -42.08
N VAL A 15 15.33 -14.36 -41.88
CA VAL A 15 15.94 -14.21 -40.54
C VAL A 15 15.79 -12.79 -40.02
N VAL A 16 15.97 -11.77 -40.87
CA VAL A 16 15.80 -10.36 -40.50
C VAL A 16 14.34 -10.04 -40.18
N VAL A 17 13.40 -10.58 -40.95
CA VAL A 17 11.96 -10.41 -40.69
C VAL A 17 11.56 -11.08 -39.37
N LEU A 18 12.09 -12.26 -39.07
CA LEU A 18 11.80 -12.96 -37.81
C LEU A 18 12.34 -12.22 -36.59
N LEU A 19 13.54 -11.63 -36.70
CA LEU A 19 14.13 -10.79 -35.65
C LEU A 19 13.35 -9.49 -35.44
N ALA A 20 12.86 -8.85 -36.50
CA ALA A 20 12.05 -7.64 -36.39
C ALA A 20 10.69 -7.91 -35.74
N VAL A 21 10.06 -9.04 -36.07
CA VAL A 21 8.80 -9.47 -35.44
C VAL A 21 9.02 -9.82 -33.97
N ALA A 22 10.10 -10.55 -33.64
CA ALA A 22 10.42 -10.85 -32.25
C ALA A 22 10.71 -9.59 -31.42
N ALA A 23 11.47 -8.63 -31.97
CA ALA A 23 11.73 -7.35 -31.33
C ALA A 23 10.45 -6.51 -31.15
N ALA A 24 9.54 -6.53 -32.14
CA ALA A 24 8.25 -5.84 -32.03
C ALA A 24 7.34 -6.51 -30.99
N VAL A 25 7.31 -7.84 -30.90
CA VAL A 25 6.54 -8.57 -29.88
C VAL A 25 7.10 -8.30 -28.48
N VAL A 26 8.42 -8.34 -28.30
CA VAL A 26 9.07 -7.97 -27.03
C VAL A 26 8.78 -6.51 -26.70
N GLY A 27 8.88 -5.60 -27.67
CA GLY A 27 8.53 -4.19 -27.50
C GLY A 27 7.07 -3.98 -27.08
N VAL A 28 6.12 -4.69 -27.68
CA VAL A 28 4.69 -4.63 -27.32
C VAL A 28 4.41 -5.28 -25.96
N VAL A 29 5.10 -6.37 -25.60
CA VAL A 29 4.99 -7.00 -24.27
C VAL A 29 5.57 -6.07 -23.19
N VAL A 30 6.74 -5.46 -23.45
CA VAL A 30 7.35 -4.48 -22.55
C VAL A 30 6.47 -3.24 -22.44
N SER A 31 6.01 -2.64 -23.54
CA SER A 31 5.13 -1.47 -23.50
C SER A 31 3.75 -1.74 -22.91
N ARG A 32 3.22 -2.97 -22.98
CA ARG A 32 2.01 -3.37 -22.22
C ARG A 32 2.29 -3.60 -20.74
N SER A 33 3.49 -4.07 -20.37
CA SER A 33 3.92 -4.15 -18.97
C SER A 33 4.26 -2.77 -18.37
N SER A 34 4.62 -1.81 -19.20
CA SER A 34 4.77 -0.38 -18.85
C SER A 34 3.45 0.39 -18.91
N GLY A 35 2.32 -0.32 -19.05
CA GLY A 35 0.99 0.27 -19.04
C GLY A 35 0.76 1.09 -17.77
N ALA A 36 0.62 2.40 -17.98
CA ALA A 36 -0.13 3.32 -17.13
C ALA A 36 0.15 3.22 -15.62
N HIS A 37 1.33 3.71 -15.20
CA HIS A 37 1.41 4.33 -13.88
C HIS A 37 0.67 5.68 -13.95
N ASN A 38 -0.66 5.60 -13.96
CA ASN A 38 -1.51 6.76 -13.69
C ASN A 38 -1.04 7.35 -12.35
N GLY A 39 -0.75 8.65 -12.34
CA GLY A 39 -0.16 9.43 -11.23
C GLY A 39 -1.00 9.55 -9.95
N THR A 40 -1.68 8.47 -9.58
CA THR A 40 -2.41 8.26 -8.32
C THR A 40 -1.93 7.00 -7.59
N ALA A 41 -0.98 6.24 -8.15
CA ALA A 41 -0.50 4.98 -7.57
C ALA A 41 0.48 5.13 -6.39
N ASP A 42 0.91 6.35 -6.08
CA ASP A 42 1.91 6.60 -5.02
C ASP A 42 1.28 6.97 -3.67
N ARG A 43 -0.02 7.33 -3.63
CA ARG A 43 -0.71 7.73 -2.40
C ARG A 43 -2.17 7.29 -2.38
N PRO A 44 -2.72 6.93 -1.21
CA PRO A 44 -4.13 6.58 -1.08
C PRO A 44 -5.01 7.80 -1.38
N PRO A 45 -6.18 7.61 -2.01
CA PRO A 45 -7.07 8.72 -2.36
C PRO A 45 -7.53 9.44 -1.10
N PRO A 46 -7.64 10.78 -1.07
CA PRO A 46 -7.93 11.53 0.15
C PRO A 46 -9.14 10.94 0.88
N LEU A 47 -9.11 11.01 2.22
CA LEU A 47 -10.28 10.64 3.00
C LEU A 47 -11.44 11.52 2.50
N GLY A 48 -12.50 10.90 1.99
CA GLY A 48 -13.69 11.63 1.52
C GLY A 48 -14.35 12.40 2.66
N SER A 49 -15.53 13.01 2.42
CA SER A 49 -16.27 13.74 3.46
C SER A 49 -16.22 13.02 4.81
N PRO A 50 -15.61 13.63 5.84
CA PRO A 50 -15.32 12.93 7.09
C PRO A 50 -16.63 12.55 7.76
N ALA A 51 -16.91 11.24 7.80
CA ALA A 51 -17.92 10.71 8.70
C ALA A 51 -17.38 10.78 10.14
N ALA A 52 -18.24 11.05 11.13
CA ALA A 52 -17.83 11.14 12.52
C ALA A 52 -17.04 9.89 12.97
N GLY A 53 -15.94 10.13 13.69
CA GLY A 53 -15.05 9.08 14.20
C GLY A 53 -14.20 8.35 13.15
N VAL A 54 -14.32 8.68 11.86
CA VAL A 54 -13.51 8.08 10.79
C VAL A 54 -12.24 8.91 10.58
N GLN A 55 -11.10 8.22 10.62
CA GLN A 55 -9.79 8.81 10.44
C GLN A 55 -8.92 7.92 9.56
N ARG A 56 -7.90 8.53 8.94
CA ARG A 56 -6.88 7.80 8.19
C ARG A 56 -5.58 7.76 8.99
N LEU A 57 -5.13 6.54 9.29
CA LEU A 57 -3.80 6.29 9.79
C LEU A 57 -2.85 6.14 8.59
N THR A 58 -1.74 6.86 8.60
CA THR A 58 -0.68 6.73 7.58
C THR A 58 0.56 6.13 8.19
N VAL A 59 1.35 5.43 7.38
CA VAL A 59 2.62 4.86 7.82
C VAL A 59 3.51 5.96 8.42
N ILE A 60 3.97 5.74 9.65
CA ILE A 60 4.95 6.62 10.29
C ILE A 60 6.33 6.28 9.68
N PRO A 61 7.03 7.23 9.00
CA PRO A 61 8.23 6.95 8.21
C PRO A 61 9.39 6.35 8.99
N VAL A 62 9.44 6.67 10.29
CA VAL A 62 10.33 6.10 11.29
C VAL A 62 9.40 5.33 12.20
N GLY A 63 9.64 4.05 12.49
CA GLY A 63 8.81 3.25 13.39
C GLY A 63 8.85 3.72 14.84
N ASN A 64 8.69 5.01 15.07
CA ASN A 64 8.63 5.71 16.32
C ASN A 64 7.15 5.89 16.67
N PRO A 65 6.63 5.14 17.64
CA PRO A 65 5.22 5.24 18.03
C PRO A 65 4.86 6.61 18.65
N SER A 66 5.83 7.50 18.83
CA SER A 66 5.63 8.79 19.53
C SER A 66 4.76 9.78 18.77
N ASP A 67 4.58 9.60 17.45
CA ASP A 67 3.77 10.48 16.59
C ASP A 67 2.58 9.72 16.00
N PRO A 68 1.54 9.41 16.81
CA PRO A 68 0.34 8.77 16.31
C PRO A 68 -0.33 9.65 15.24
N THR A 69 -0.78 9.03 14.15
CA THR A 69 -1.42 9.74 13.02
C THR A 69 -2.93 9.87 13.19
N GLY A 70 -3.49 9.17 14.18
CA GLY A 70 -4.87 9.32 14.64
C GLY A 70 -5.00 9.07 16.14
N GLY A 71 -6.21 9.17 16.66
CA GLY A 71 -6.45 8.91 18.08
C GLY A 71 -7.86 9.25 18.55
N VAL A 72 -8.11 8.97 19.82
CA VAL A 72 -9.37 9.21 20.52
C VAL A 72 -9.07 9.79 21.90
N THR A 73 -9.91 10.70 22.37
CA THR A 73 -9.88 11.16 23.77
C THR A 73 -11.05 10.51 24.51
N LEU A 74 -10.74 9.85 25.61
CA LEU A 74 -11.71 9.20 26.48
C LEU A 74 -12.45 10.22 27.36
N ALA A 75 -13.54 9.78 28.00
CA ALA A 75 -14.35 10.63 28.87
C ALA A 75 -13.59 11.17 30.10
N ASP A 76 -12.55 10.46 30.55
CA ASP A 76 -11.66 10.87 31.65
C ASP A 76 -10.55 11.85 31.20
N GLY A 77 -10.53 12.23 29.92
CA GLY A 77 -9.51 13.10 29.32
C GLY A 77 -8.24 12.37 28.86
N THR A 78 -8.14 11.06 29.08
CA THR A 78 -7.02 10.24 28.61
C THR A 78 -6.99 10.21 27.08
N LYS A 79 -5.81 10.46 26.50
CA LYS A 79 -5.59 10.39 25.04
C LYS A 79 -5.04 9.02 24.65
N VAL A 80 -5.70 8.38 23.71
CA VAL A 80 -5.25 7.13 23.08
C VAL A 80 -4.83 7.43 21.65
N GLY A 81 -3.55 7.26 21.36
CA GLY A 81 -2.96 7.41 20.03
C GLY A 81 -3.07 6.14 19.21
N LEU A 82 -3.19 6.30 17.90
CA LEU A 82 -3.25 5.22 16.92
C LEU A 82 -2.21 5.47 15.83
N GLY A 83 -1.40 4.45 15.56
CA GLY A 83 -0.37 4.47 14.53
C GLY A 83 -0.49 3.31 13.55
N LEU A 84 0.16 3.48 12.39
CA LEU A 84 0.31 2.45 11.37
C LEU A 84 1.79 2.19 11.15
N LEU A 85 2.20 0.93 11.27
CA LEU A 85 3.58 0.53 11.07
C LEU A 85 3.87 0.21 9.60
N LYS A 86 5.02 0.70 9.11
CA LYS A 86 5.52 0.58 7.72
C LYS A 86 5.64 -0.86 7.21
N ARG A 87 5.75 -1.86 8.10
CA ARG A 87 5.97 -3.26 7.72
C ARG A 87 5.30 -4.21 8.70
N TYR A 88 4.28 -4.90 8.23
CA TYR A 88 4.06 -6.29 8.62
C TYR A 88 4.71 -7.18 7.55
N ASP A 89 5.39 -8.21 8.01
CA ASP A 89 6.22 -9.16 7.28
C ASP A 89 5.46 -9.99 6.24
N GLY A 90 5.22 -9.42 5.06
CA GLY A 90 5.35 -10.11 3.78
C GLY A 90 4.51 -11.36 3.45
N THR A 91 3.62 -11.86 4.31
CA THR A 91 3.03 -13.20 4.12
C THR A 91 1.52 -13.21 3.92
N ALA A 92 0.80 -12.18 4.34
CA ALA A 92 -0.65 -12.08 4.13
C ALA A 92 -1.03 -10.85 3.29
N PRO A 93 -1.65 -11.03 2.10
CA PRO A 93 -2.32 -9.93 1.43
C PRO A 93 -3.44 -9.39 2.35
N HIS A 94 -3.64 -8.06 2.35
CA HIS A 94 -4.70 -7.37 3.10
C HIS A 94 -4.61 -7.36 4.64
N THR A 95 -3.42 -7.53 5.22
CA THR A 95 -3.17 -7.25 6.64
C THR A 95 -2.45 -5.92 6.84
N ALA A 96 -2.67 -5.29 7.99
CA ALA A 96 -1.95 -4.12 8.48
C ALA A 96 -1.55 -4.34 9.94
N ARG A 97 -0.46 -3.72 10.40
CA ARG A 97 -0.09 -3.70 11.82
C ARG A 97 -0.31 -2.31 12.36
N ILE A 98 -1.23 -2.20 13.31
CA ILE A 98 -1.53 -0.96 14.01
C ILE A 98 -0.95 -1.03 15.42
N ASP A 99 -0.53 0.12 15.93
CA ASP A 99 -0.18 0.32 17.33
C ASP A 99 -1.20 1.21 18.01
N VAL A 100 -1.55 0.83 19.23
CA VAL A 100 -2.45 1.57 20.13
C VAL A 100 -1.64 1.94 21.35
N LEU A 101 -1.62 3.22 21.70
CA LEU A 101 -0.79 3.75 22.80
C LEU A 101 -1.57 4.75 23.65
N VAL A 102 -1.26 4.78 24.94
CA VAL A 102 -1.91 5.70 25.89
C VAL A 102 -0.94 6.80 26.28
N GLY A 103 -1.41 8.05 26.24
CA GLY A 103 -0.67 9.20 26.75
C GLY A 103 0.59 9.57 25.97
N GLY A 104 0.77 9.05 24.75
CA GLY A 104 1.98 9.29 23.95
C GLY A 104 3.21 8.46 24.39
N ASP A 105 3.05 7.56 25.37
CA ASP A 105 4.14 6.74 25.89
C ASP A 105 4.33 5.49 25.03
N THR A 106 5.38 5.49 24.22
CA THR A 106 5.72 4.40 23.29
C THR A 106 6.18 3.12 23.98
N GLY A 107 6.61 3.21 25.24
CA GLY A 107 6.99 2.04 26.05
C GLY A 107 5.81 1.14 26.42
N LYS A 108 4.58 1.61 26.18
CA LYS A 108 3.32 0.90 26.47
C LYS A 108 2.47 0.67 25.22
N ALA A 109 3.05 0.70 24.03
CA ALA A 109 2.28 0.45 22.82
C ALA A 109 1.83 -1.02 22.73
N HIS A 110 0.55 -1.25 22.48
CA HIS A 110 -0.01 -2.55 22.11
C HIS A 110 -0.07 -2.68 20.59
N PHE A 111 0.43 -3.79 20.05
CA PHE A 111 0.45 -4.03 18.60
C PHE A 111 -0.61 -5.04 18.19
N HIS A 112 -1.38 -4.68 17.17
CA HIS A 112 -2.41 -5.55 16.60
C HIS A 112 -2.16 -5.77 15.12
N THR A 113 -2.20 -7.04 14.70
CA THR A 113 -2.24 -7.38 13.27
C THR A 113 -3.70 -7.54 12.89
N VAL A 114 -4.16 -6.71 11.95
CA VAL A 114 -5.57 -6.59 11.61
C VAL A 114 -5.80 -6.77 10.11
N ARG A 115 -7.00 -7.18 9.76
CA ARG A 115 -7.55 -7.23 8.40
C ARG A 115 -8.65 -6.19 8.24
N GLN A 116 -8.99 -5.91 6.99
CA GLN A 116 -10.17 -5.09 6.70
C GLN A 116 -11.43 -5.76 7.26
N GLY A 117 -12.27 -4.98 7.94
CA GLY A 117 -13.49 -5.46 8.60
C GLY A 117 -13.30 -5.85 10.06
N ASP A 118 -12.05 -6.06 10.50
CA ASP A 118 -11.77 -6.40 11.89
C ASP A 118 -12.21 -5.29 12.84
N THR A 119 -12.57 -5.68 14.05
CA THR A 119 -12.84 -4.78 15.17
C THR A 119 -12.00 -5.23 16.35
N ILE A 120 -11.23 -4.31 16.91
CA ILE A 120 -10.44 -4.53 18.12
C ILE A 120 -10.92 -3.58 19.21
N THR A 121 -10.74 -3.97 20.47
CA THR A 121 -10.98 -3.11 21.61
C THR A 121 -9.72 -3.11 22.47
N ASP A 122 -9.18 -1.93 22.73
CA ASP A 122 -7.96 -1.77 23.53
C ASP A 122 -7.96 -0.39 24.20
N TYR A 123 -7.36 -0.30 25.38
CA TYR A 123 -7.29 0.95 26.18
C TYR A 123 -8.59 1.76 26.25
N GLY A 124 -9.74 1.08 26.36
CA GLY A 124 -11.05 1.74 26.44
C GLY A 124 -11.55 2.35 25.12
N VAL A 125 -10.96 1.97 23.98
CA VAL A 125 -11.35 2.41 22.63
C VAL A 125 -11.72 1.17 21.79
N THR A 126 -12.83 1.24 21.07
CA THR A 126 -13.17 0.29 20.00
C THR A 126 -12.72 0.85 18.66
N ILE A 127 -11.95 0.06 17.91
CA ILE A 127 -11.34 0.45 16.63
C ILE A 127 -11.82 -0.54 15.56
N LYS A 128 -12.57 -0.04 14.58
CA LYS A 128 -13.03 -0.79 13.41
C LYS A 128 -12.19 -0.46 12.19
N ILE A 129 -11.64 -1.49 11.55
CA ILE A 129 -10.83 -1.34 10.33
C ILE A 129 -11.76 -1.27 9.12
N LEU A 130 -11.84 -0.11 8.50
CA LEU A 130 -12.76 0.13 7.38
C LEU A 130 -12.12 -0.25 6.05
N ARG A 131 -10.86 0.17 5.85
CA ARG A 131 -10.15 -0.06 4.60
C ARG A 131 -8.65 -0.05 4.79
N ILE A 132 -7.95 -0.96 4.11
CA ILE A 132 -6.49 -0.99 4.06
C ILE A 132 -6.06 -0.60 2.64
N TRP A 133 -5.26 0.45 2.54
CA TRP A 133 -4.71 0.94 1.30
C TRP A 133 -3.26 0.49 1.18
N ARG A 134 -3.00 -0.34 0.16
CA ARG A 134 -1.64 -0.67 -0.27
C ARG A 134 -1.37 0.05 -1.59
N VAL A 135 -0.35 0.89 -1.62
CA VAL A 135 0.04 1.69 -2.80
C VAL A 135 1.43 1.27 -3.29
N GLY A 136 1.89 1.83 -4.41
CA GLY A 136 3.15 1.43 -5.04
C GLY A 136 4.36 1.63 -4.12
N ASP A 137 4.34 2.67 -3.30
CA ASP A 137 5.32 2.92 -2.24
C ASP A 137 4.74 2.60 -0.85
N PRO A 138 5.21 1.53 -0.17
CA PRO A 138 4.74 1.16 1.16
C PRO A 138 4.90 2.23 2.24
N ALA A 139 5.74 3.25 2.03
CA ALA A 139 5.83 4.39 2.94
C ALA A 139 4.56 5.27 2.92
N HIS A 140 3.71 5.10 1.92
CA HIS A 140 2.45 5.81 1.75
C HIS A 140 1.23 4.92 1.99
N ASP A 141 1.41 3.69 2.48
CA ASP A 141 0.29 2.85 2.89
C ASP A 141 -0.54 3.56 3.98
N ALA A 142 -1.82 3.24 4.02
CA ALA A 142 -2.74 3.83 4.97
C ALA A 142 -3.86 2.88 5.37
N VAL A 143 -4.47 3.15 6.52
CA VAL A 143 -5.64 2.43 7.02
C VAL A 143 -6.70 3.43 7.42
N ASP A 144 -7.89 3.30 6.85
CA ASP A 144 -9.06 4.03 7.30
C ASP A 144 -9.68 3.25 8.47
N VAL A 145 -9.84 3.91 9.61
CA VAL A 145 -10.41 3.33 10.82
C VAL A 145 -11.55 4.19 11.34
N ARG A 146 -12.50 3.56 12.03
CA ARG A 146 -13.41 4.24 12.95
C ARG A 146 -12.99 3.91 14.36
N ALA A 147 -12.71 4.92 15.18
CA ALA A 147 -12.31 4.71 16.56
C ALA A 147 -13.19 5.53 17.50
N GLU A 148 -13.73 4.87 18.53
CA GLU A 148 -14.70 5.45 19.46
C GLU A 148 -14.41 4.96 20.89
N PRO A 149 -14.64 5.78 21.93
CA PRO A 149 -14.59 5.30 23.31
C PRO A 149 -15.59 4.16 23.52
N VAL A 150 -15.20 3.15 24.30
CA VAL A 150 -16.14 2.14 24.80
C VAL A 150 -17.11 2.84 25.73
N ALA A 151 -18.41 2.70 25.48
CA ALA A 151 -19.44 3.24 26.37
C ALA A 151 -19.30 2.60 27.76
N SER A 152 -19.10 3.45 28.78
CA SER A 152 -19.04 3.08 30.19
C SER A 152 -20.40 2.61 30.73
#